data_AF-A0A924ZSD2-F1
#
_entry.id   AF-A0A924ZSD2-F1
#
_cell.length_a   1.000
_cell.length_b   1.000
_cell.length_c   1.000
_cell.angle_alpha   90.00
_cell.angle_beta   90.00
_cell.angle_gamma   90.00
#
_symmetry.space_group_name_H-M   'P 1'
#
loop_
_entity.id
_entity.type
_entity.pdbx_description
1 polymer ?
#
loop_
_entity_poly.entity_id
_entity_poly.type
_entity_poly.pdbx_seq_one_letter_code
_entity_poly.pdbx_strand_id
1 'polypeptide(L)'
;GESLAHVSWGHLARGQGVLTKRVSDACGREQLLDYDAMSGGHELRLSQLAYWVKRLTEEQVAFEVKVREKSVPLGVGFAHQTAALRFLAEVQ
;
A
#
# COMPACT_ATOMS: atom_id res chain seq x y z
N GLY A 1 -12.52 -10.79 -16.20
CA GLY A 1 -11.13 -10.88 -15.71
C GLY A 1 -10.84 -9.63 -14.95
N GLU A 2 -11.39 -9.53 -13.75
CA GLU A 2 -11.47 -8.28 -13.00
C GLU A 2 -11.41 -8.62 -11.53
N SER A 3 -10.21 -8.54 -10.98
CA SER A 3 -9.97 -8.57 -9.54
C SER A 3 -8.73 -7.72 -9.27
N LEU A 4 -8.84 -6.43 -9.58
CA LEU A 4 -8.04 -5.43 -8.89
C LEU A 4 -8.84 -5.08 -7.64
N ALA A 5 -8.58 -5.82 -6.57
CA ALA A 5 -9.20 -5.60 -5.27
C ALA A 5 -8.85 -4.17 -4.82
N HIS A 6 -9.79 -3.26 -5.03
CA HIS A 6 -9.66 -1.86 -4.67
C HIS A 6 -9.75 -1.77 -3.14
N VAL A 7 -8.63 -1.98 -2.45
CA VAL A 7 -8.59 -1.92 -1.00
C VAL A 7 -8.85 -0.49 -0.57
N SER A 8 -10.04 -0.26 -0.04
CA SER A 8 -10.40 0.99 0.62
C SER A 8 -9.55 1.11 1.88
N TRP A 9 -8.69 2.13 1.93
CA TRP A 9 -7.75 2.41 3.03
C TRP A 9 -8.37 2.37 4.44
N GLY A 10 -9.67 2.60 4.57
CA GLY A 10 -10.41 2.43 5.83
C GLY A 10 -10.32 1.02 6.42
N HIS A 11 -10.08 -0.02 5.60
CA HIS A 11 -9.89 -1.40 6.06
C HIS A 11 -8.44 -1.68 6.50
N LEU A 12 -7.46 -0.96 5.95
CA LEU A 12 -6.06 -1.12 6.30
C LEU A 12 -5.71 -0.41 7.62
N ALA A 13 -6.25 0.80 7.84
CA ALA A 13 -5.99 1.60 9.05
C ALA A 13 -6.66 1.04 10.32
N ARG A 14 -7.70 0.20 10.19
CA ARG A 14 -8.41 -0.42 11.31
C ARG A 14 -7.75 -1.73 11.75
N GLY A 15 -6.50 -1.64 12.16
CA GLY A 15 -5.85 -2.73 12.90
C GLY A 15 -6.44 -2.85 14.30
N GLN A 16 -7.66 -3.41 14.44
CA GLN A 16 -8.15 -3.94 15.70
C GLN A 16 -9.13 -5.08 15.46
N GLY A 17 -8.59 -6.28 15.52
CA GLY A 17 -9.34 -7.52 15.51
C GLY A 17 -8.47 -8.64 16.05
N VAL A 18 -8.27 -8.68 17.37
CA VAL A 18 -7.97 -9.96 18.01
C VAL A 18 -9.19 -10.83 17.76
N LEU A 19 -9.08 -11.82 16.88
CA LEU A 19 -9.86 -13.06 16.89
C LEU A 19 -9.27 -14.03 15.87
N THR A 20 -8.66 -15.08 16.44
CA THR A 20 -8.59 -16.45 15.92
C THR A 20 -9.30 -16.70 14.59
N LYS A 21 -8.53 -17.15 13.58
CA LYS A 21 -8.63 -18.48 12.94
C LYS A 21 -8.00 -18.37 11.54
N ARG A 22 -7.01 -19.23 11.28
CA ARG A 22 -6.43 -19.43 9.95
C ARG A 22 -7.56 -19.71 8.93
N VAL A 23 -7.62 -18.89 7.90
CA VAL A 23 -8.24 -19.13 6.58
C VAL A 23 -7.19 -18.54 5.62
N SER A 24 -6.19 -19.30 5.15
CA SER A 24 -6.29 -20.25 4.04
C SER A 24 -7.19 -19.74 2.92
N ASP A 25 -6.75 -18.71 2.23
CA ASP A 25 -7.04 -18.51 0.81
C ASP A 25 -5.81 -17.85 0.18
N ALA A 26 -5.15 -18.58 -0.71
CA ALA A 26 -4.02 -18.10 -1.50
C ALA A 26 -4.53 -17.23 -2.65
N CYS A 27 -5.23 -16.14 -2.32
CA CYS A 27 -5.51 -15.06 -3.25
C CYS A 27 -4.57 -13.90 -2.89
N GLY A 28 -3.76 -13.49 -3.86
CA GLY A 28 -2.65 -12.54 -3.70
C GLY A 28 -2.99 -11.39 -2.75
N ARG A 29 -2.24 -11.30 -1.64
CA ARG A 29 -2.22 -10.13 -0.76
C ARG A 29 -1.50 -9.00 -1.51
N GLU A 30 -2.18 -8.43 -2.48
CA GLU A 30 -1.70 -7.34 -3.32
C GLU A 30 -2.46 -6.09 -2.93
N GLN A 31 -1.74 -5.03 -2.55
CA GLN A 31 -2.32 -3.80 -2.04
C GLN A 31 -2.04 -2.64 -2.98
N LEU A 32 -3.03 -1.79 -3.22
CA LEU A 32 -2.84 -0.56 -3.97
C LEU A 32 -2.70 0.63 -3.02
N LEU A 33 -1.57 1.32 -3.11
CA LEU A 33 -1.33 2.57 -2.39
C LEU A 33 -1.68 3.76 -3.26
N ASP A 34 -2.97 4.11 -3.29
CA ASP A 34 -3.49 5.22 -4.10
C ASP A 34 -3.45 6.55 -3.34
N TYR A 35 -2.76 7.54 -3.91
CA TYR A 35 -2.60 8.89 -3.37
C TYR A 35 -3.91 9.69 -3.33
N ASP A 36 -4.78 9.52 -4.33
CA ASP A 36 -6.01 10.31 -4.43
C ASP A 36 -7.06 9.84 -3.40
N ALA A 37 -7.04 8.53 -3.10
CA ALA A 37 -7.82 7.91 -2.05
C ALA A 37 -7.37 8.30 -0.63
N MET A 38 -6.23 8.98 -0.47
CA MET A 38 -5.76 9.46 0.83
C MET A 38 -6.41 10.79 1.24
N SER A 39 -6.72 10.89 2.53
CA SER A 39 -7.27 12.11 3.11
C SER A 39 -6.16 13.04 3.64
N GLY A 40 -6.44 14.34 3.64
CA GLY A 40 -5.53 15.38 4.13
C GLY A 40 -4.75 16.11 3.03
N GLY A 41 -3.88 17.03 3.44
CA GLY A 41 -3.01 17.81 2.56
C GLY A 41 -1.89 16.98 1.93
N HIS A 42 -1.17 17.57 0.96
CA HIS A 42 -0.15 16.89 0.17
C HIS A 42 0.91 16.17 1.04
N GLU A 43 1.52 16.87 2.01
CA GLU A 43 2.56 16.31 2.89
C GLU A 43 2.03 15.17 3.77
N LEU A 44 0.78 15.28 4.23
CA LEU A 44 0.15 14.23 5.05
C LEU A 44 -0.13 12.98 4.21
N ARG A 45 -0.51 13.12 2.95
CA ARG A 45 -0.68 12.00 2.01
C ARG A 45 0.65 11.29 1.74
N LEU A 46 1.72 12.04 1.49
CA LEU A 46 3.05 11.43 1.31
C LEU A 46 3.53 10.70 2.57
N SER A 47 3.29 11.28 3.75
CA SER A 47 3.63 10.65 5.03
C SER A 47 2.87 9.34 5.25
N GLN A 48 1.57 9.32 4.92
CA GLN A 48 0.75 8.11 4.96
C GLN A 48 1.25 7.06 3.96
N LEU A 49 1.56 7.43 2.72
CA LEU A 49 2.12 6.51 1.72
C LEU A 49 3.43 5.89 2.18
N ALA A 50 4.37 6.71 2.66
CA ALA A 50 5.66 6.25 3.15
C ALA A 50 5.51 5.31 4.36
N TYR A 51 4.57 5.58 5.26
CA TYR A 51 4.22 4.69 6.36
C TYR A 51 3.75 3.31 5.86
N TRP A 52 2.83 3.29 4.90
CA TRP A 52 2.26 2.04 4.37
C TRP A 52 3.26 1.22 3.57
N VAL A 53 4.13 1.86 2.78
CA VAL A 53 5.23 1.19 2.07
C VAL A 53 6.10 0.39 3.05
N LYS A 54 6.45 0.99 4.21
CA LYS A 54 7.22 0.29 5.24
C LYS A 54 6.44 -0.87 5.85
N ARG A 55 5.22 -0.60 6.32
CA ARG A 55 4.36 -1.60 6.97
C ARG A 55 4.08 -2.81 6.08
N LEU A 56 3.77 -2.60 4.81
CA LEU A 56 3.48 -3.68 3.86
C LEU A 56 4.72 -4.49 3.51
N THR A 57 5.89 -3.85 3.47
CA THR A 57 7.17 -4.56 3.32
C THR A 57 7.46 -5.44 4.52
N GLU A 58 7.25 -4.94 5.75
CA GLU A 58 7.43 -5.71 6.98
C GLU A 58 6.51 -6.94 7.02
N GLU A 59 5.28 -6.78 6.53
CA GLU A 59 4.29 -7.88 6.45
C GLU A 59 4.49 -8.78 5.22
N GLN A 60 5.52 -8.54 4.40
CA GLN A 60 5.79 -9.26 3.15
C GLN A 60 4.58 -9.31 2.19
N VAL A 61 3.82 -8.22 2.18
CA VAL A 61 2.63 -8.03 1.34
C VAL A 61 3.07 -7.30 0.07
N ALA A 62 2.68 -7.80 -1.09
CA ALA A 62 2.98 -7.14 -2.35
C ALA A 62 2.12 -5.86 -2.48
N PHE A 63 2.69 -4.80 -3.03
CA PHE A 63 1.96 -3.55 -3.18
C PHE A 63 2.37 -2.75 -4.42
N GLU A 64 1.42 -2.00 -4.97
CA GLU A 64 1.59 -1.01 -6.02
C GLU A 64 1.48 0.39 -5.40
N VAL A 65 2.22 1.38 -5.90
CA VAL A 65 2.09 2.78 -5.45
C VAL A 65 1.62 3.62 -6.60
N LYS A 66 0.54 4.38 -6.42
CA LYS A 66 -0.03 5.24 -7.47
C LYS A 66 -0.16 6.67 -6.98
N VAL A 67 0.50 7.59 -7.68
CA VAL A 67 0.49 9.02 -7.41
C VAL A 67 0.18 9.76 -8.69
N ARG A 68 -1.04 10.30 -8.81
CA ARG A 68 -1.53 11.01 -10.00
C ARG A 68 -1.37 10.14 -11.27
N GLU A 69 -0.58 10.59 -12.23
CA GLU A 69 -0.33 9.93 -13.52
C GLU A 69 0.85 8.94 -13.47
N LYS A 70 1.57 8.89 -12.35
CA LYS A 70 2.73 8.00 -12.18
C LYS A 70 2.40 6.87 -11.22
N SER A 71 2.99 5.70 -11.44
CA SER A 71 2.89 4.58 -10.53
C SER A 71 4.18 3.78 -10.47
N VAL A 72 4.41 3.14 -9.34
CA VAL A 72 5.39 2.07 -9.15
C VAL A 72 4.60 0.77 -9.22
N PRO A 73 4.91 -0.14 -10.17
CA PRO A 73 4.16 -1.38 -10.37
C PRO A 73 4.22 -2.27 -9.13
N LEU A 74 3.34 -3.26 -9.06
CA LEU A 74 3.32 -4.24 -7.98
C LEU A 74 4.71 -4.85 -7.72
N GLY A 75 5.15 -4.81 -6.47
CA GLY A 75 6.36 -5.46 -6.01
C GLY A 75 6.33 -5.76 -4.52
N VAL A 76 7.38 -6.40 -4.01
CA VAL A 76 7.48 -6.83 -2.60
C VAL A 76 8.93 -6.79 -2.12
N GLY A 77 9.11 -6.69 -0.81
CA GLY A 77 10.41 -6.74 -0.16
C GLY A 77 11.17 -5.41 -0.16
N PHE A 78 12.39 -5.43 0.36
CA PHE A 78 13.16 -4.22 0.68
C PHE A 78 13.62 -3.43 -0.56
N ALA A 79 13.94 -4.12 -1.66
CA ALA A 79 14.28 -3.46 -2.92
C ALA A 79 13.09 -2.64 -3.45
N HIS A 80 11.88 -3.22 -3.37
CA HIS A 80 10.65 -2.54 -3.74
C HIS A 80 10.31 -1.39 -2.79
N GLN A 81 10.47 -1.59 -1.48
CA GLN A 81 10.32 -0.53 -0.48
C GLN A 81 11.16 0.69 -0.83
N THR A 82 12.45 0.47 -1.15
CA THR A 82 13.38 1.55 -1.47
C THR A 82 12.98 2.27 -2.76
N ALA A 83 12.59 1.52 -3.81
CA ALA A 83 12.10 2.09 -5.06
C ALA A 83 10.83 2.93 -4.85
N ALA A 84 9.88 2.43 -4.06
CA ALA A 84 8.65 3.13 -3.73
C ALA A 84 8.89 4.39 -2.90
N LEU A 85 9.73 4.34 -1.86
CA LEU A 85 10.07 5.53 -1.06
C LEU A 85 10.80 6.60 -1.88
N ARG A 86 11.71 6.16 -2.78
CA ARG A 86 12.39 7.08 -3.70
C ARG A 86 11.40 7.75 -4.65
N PHE A 87 10.49 6.96 -5.24
CA PHE A 87 9.42 7.49 -6.07
C PHE A 87 8.58 8.55 -5.33
N LEU A 88 8.20 8.30 -4.07
CA LEU A 88 7.45 9.25 -3.24
C LEU A 88 8.22 10.56 -2.98
N ALA A 89 9.55 10.50 -2.90
CA ALA A 89 10.40 11.68 -2.76
C ALA A 89 10.55 12.47 -4.08
N GLU A 90 10.37 11.82 -5.23
CA GLU A 90 10.45 12.45 -6.55
C GLU A 90 9.13 13.10 -7.00
N VAL A 91 8.01 12.77 -6.35
CA VAL A 91 6.66 13.29 -6.67
C VAL A 91 6.20 14.44 -5.76
N GLN A 92 7.15 15.14 -5.13
CA GLN A 92 6.92 16.39 -4.38
C GLN A 92 6.30 17.48 -5.28
#